data_AF-X1UNK2-F1
#
_entry.id   AF-X1UNK2-F1
#
_cell.length_a   1.000
_cell.length_b   1.000
_cell.length_c   1.000
_cell.angle_alpha   90.00
_cell.angle_beta   90.00
_cell.angle_gamma   90.00
#
_symmetry.space_group_name_H-M   'P 1'
#
loop_
_entity.id
_entity.type
_entity.pdbx_description
1 polymer ?
#
loop_
_entity_poly.entity_id
_entity_poly.type
_entity_poly.pdbx_seq_one_letter_code
_entity_poly.pdbx_strand_id
1 'polypeptide(L)' 'MIISRTPFRISFFGGGTDYPVWYTENGGAVLNTTI' A
#
# COMPACT_ATOMS: atom_id res chain seq x y z
N MET A 1 4.84 16.14 -25.96
CA MET A 1 5.33 16.15 -24.58
C MET A 1 4.45 15.22 -23.77
N ILE A 2 5.01 14.19 -23.12
CA ILE A 2 4.25 13.26 -22.26
C ILE A 2 4.70 13.51 -20.82
N ILE A 3 3.75 13.80 -19.92
CA ILE A 3 4.00 14.11 -18.50
C ILE A 3 3.25 13.10 -17.64
N SER A 4 3.93 12.47 -16.68
CA SER A 4 3.35 11.55 -15.69
C SER A 4 3.56 12.10 -14.28
N ARG A 5 2.52 12.05 -13.45
CA ARG A 5 2.56 12.40 -12.02
C ARG A 5 1.86 11.30 -11.23
N THR A 6 2.59 10.72 -10.27
CA THR A 6 2.07 9.72 -9.34
C THR A 6 2.12 10.30 -7.93
N PRO A 7 1.00 10.33 -7.19
CA PRO A 7 0.96 10.88 -5.84
C PRO A 7 1.75 10.00 -4.87
N PHE A 8 2.29 10.63 -3.83
CA PHE A 8 2.84 9.87 -2.71
C PHE A 8 1.69 9.32 -1.85
N ARG A 9 1.97 8.31 -1.04
CA ARG A 9 0.98 7.76 -0.10
C ARG A 9 1.47 7.82 1.34
N ILE A 10 0.54 8.07 2.26
CA ILE A 10 0.69 7.88 3.69
C ILE A 10 -0.04 6.59 4.08
N SER A 11 0.61 5.75 4.87
CA SER A 11 0.01 4.52 5.42
C SER A 11 -0.48 4.78 6.84
N PHE A 12 -1.76 4.54 7.10
CA PHE A 12 -2.37 4.68 8.44
C PHE A 12 -2.34 3.37 9.22
N PHE A 13 -2.70 2.25 8.58
CA PHE A 13 -2.72 0.94 9.22
C PHE A 13 -2.39 -0.18 8.25
N GLY A 14 -1.93 -1.31 8.80
CA GLY A 14 -1.76 -2.55 8.05
C GLY A 14 -0.50 -2.63 7.20
N GLY A 15 0.43 -1.68 7.34
CA GLY A 15 1.72 -1.73 6.64
C GLY A 15 2.48 -3.03 6.95
N GLY A 16 2.88 -3.75 5.90
CA GLY A 16 3.57 -5.03 5.99
C GLY A 16 2.64 -6.25 5.96
N THR A 17 1.34 -6.08 6.16
CA THR A 17 0.37 -7.18 5.94
C THR A 17 0.17 -7.48 4.46
N ASP A 18 0.61 -6.58 3.57
CA ASP A 18 0.66 -6.72 2.12
C ASP A 18 1.86 -7.52 1.61
N TYR A 19 2.75 -7.99 2.51
CA TYR A 19 3.86 -8.85 2.08
C TYR A 19 3.39 -10.27 1.74
N PRO A 20 3.91 -10.88 0.65
CA PRO A 20 3.54 -12.24 0.22
C PRO A 20 3.72 -13.30 1.30
N VAL A 21 4.77 -13.18 2.11
CA VAL A 21 5.03 -14.09 3.23
C VAL A 21 3.93 -14.03 4.29
N TRP A 22 3.24 -12.89 4.44
CA TRP A 22 2.24 -12.68 5.47
C TRP A 22 0.81 -12.93 4.97
N TYR A 23 0.42 -12.30 3.86
CA TYR A 23 -0.98 -12.35 3.41
C TYR A 23 -1.41 -13.75 2.94
N THR A 24 -0.46 -14.59 2.51
CA THR A 24 -0.76 -15.95 2.02
C THR A 24 -1.32 -16.85 3.14
N GLU A 25 -0.88 -16.62 4.38
CA GLU A 25 -1.29 -17.43 5.54
C GLU A 25 -2.34 -16.72 6.40
N ASN A 26 -2.27 -15.39 6.54
CA ASN A 26 -3.06 -14.63 7.51
C ASN A 26 -4.09 -13.67 6.89
N GLY A 27 -4.07 -13.50 5.57
CA GLY A 27 -4.76 -12.40 4.89
C GLY A 27 -4.07 -11.05 5.08
N GLY A 28 -4.36 -10.10 4.19
CA GLY A 28 -3.75 -8.76 4.19
C GLY A 28 -4.81 -7.66 4.17
N ALA A 29 -4.59 -6.59 4.93
CA ALA A 29 -5.47 -5.42 4.95
C ALA A 29 -4.65 -4.17 5.25
N VAL A 30 -4.71 -3.18 4.35
CA VAL A 30 -3.96 -1.91 4.46
C VAL A 30 -4.93 -0.74 4.36
N LEU A 31 -4.74 0.28 5.19
CA LEU A 31 -5.44 1.55 5.10
C LEU A 31 -4.43 2.67 4.83
N ASN A 32 -4.55 3.29 3.65
CA ASN A 32 -3.63 4.28 3.13
C ASN A 32 -4.36 5.38 2.36
N THR A 33 -3.78 6.58 2.31
CA THR A 33 -4.29 7.70 1.51
C THR A 33 -3.19 8.27 0.63
N THR A 34 -3.55 8.79 -0.54
CA THR A 34 -2.66 9.57 -1.38
C THR A 34 -2.59 11.02 -0.91
N ILE A 35 -1.42 11.65 -1.07
CA ILE A 35 -1.17 13.08 -0.83
C ILE A 35 -0.57 13.75 -2.07
#